data_AF-A0A8T7EVC9-F1
#
_entry.id   AF-A0A8T7EVC9-F1
#
_cell.length_a   1.000
_cell.length_b   1.000
_cell.length_c   1.000
_cell.angle_alpha   90.00
_cell.angle_beta   90.00
_cell.angle_gamma   90.00
#
_symmetry.space_group_name_H-M   'P 1'
#
loop_
_entity.id
_entity.type
_entity.pdbx_description
1 polymer ?
#
loop_
_entity_poly.entity_id
_entity_poly.type
_entity_poly.pdbx_seq_one_letter_code
_entity_poly.pdbx_strand_id
1 'polypeptide(L)'
;MAEVRSTMDTHNHERPAWLTAGWIEPRLVVVTLMALIAGSLLERAGASQVLVTAVAVIAYLTGGWFGTVGAIRGLRDRRIDVDMLMILAALGAAVVGAWVEGATLLFLFSLSNVLQDYAIGRSRKAITGLFKLYPEQATVVRNGTKSVVGLDALRVGDLVLIQPGERIPVDGVVTDGRSSVDQSPITGESIPIDKLPGDTVFAGTLNKQGVLDVQVTALASESTLSRIVHMVEQANENKAQTERFLDKFEERYAVAILGFIALLIVVPPLLFGADFGDNFYRAMVVMTVASPCALAISVPASFIAASRRRRAPACCSRGGAYLEQLR
;
A
#
# COMPACT_ATOMS: atom_id res chain seq x y z
N MET A 1 1.68 -38.86 -3.59
CA MET A 1 2.63 -38.39 -4.63
C MET A 1 1.91 -37.94 -5.92
N ALA A 2 0.78 -37.24 -5.82
CA ALA A 2 0.08 -36.70 -7.00
C ALA A 2 -0.81 -35.47 -6.68
N GLU A 3 -0.51 -34.71 -5.61
CA GLU A 3 -1.45 -33.67 -5.14
C GLU A 3 -0.75 -32.49 -4.45
N VAL A 4 0.30 -31.95 -5.08
CA VAL A 4 0.91 -30.65 -4.68
C VAL A 4 1.30 -29.81 -5.91
N ARG A 5 0.75 -30.12 -7.10
CA ARG A 5 1.13 -29.45 -8.37
C ARG A 5 0.02 -28.56 -8.95
N SER A 6 -0.64 -27.75 -8.12
CA SER A 6 -1.78 -26.92 -8.56
C SER A 6 -1.88 -25.53 -7.89
N THR A 7 -0.76 -24.88 -7.57
CA THR A 7 -0.80 -23.48 -7.08
C THR A 7 0.22 -22.55 -7.74
N MET A 8 0.76 -22.92 -8.91
CA MET A 8 1.75 -22.13 -9.64
C MET A 8 1.29 -21.71 -11.04
N ASP A 9 -0.02 -21.56 -11.23
CA ASP A 9 -0.61 -20.88 -12.39
C ASP A 9 -1.82 -20.07 -11.95
N THR A 10 -1.58 -18.97 -11.25
CA THR A 10 -2.49 -17.83 -11.35
C THR A 10 -1.75 -16.76 -12.11
N HIS A 11 -2.06 -16.68 -13.40
CA HIS A 11 -1.80 -15.56 -14.29
C HIS A 11 -1.77 -14.24 -13.50
N ASN A 12 -0.56 -13.78 -13.20
CA ASN A 12 -0.31 -12.39 -12.95
C ASN A 12 -0.50 -11.71 -14.30
N HIS A 13 -1.75 -11.36 -14.63
CA HIS A 13 -1.97 -10.25 -15.54
C HIS A 13 -1.30 -9.06 -14.88
N GLU A 14 -0.05 -8.79 -15.29
CA GLU A 14 0.59 -7.51 -15.13
C GLU A 14 -0.38 -6.47 -15.69
N ARG A 15 -1.24 -5.93 -14.81
CA ARG A 15 -2.05 -4.78 -15.15
C ARG A 15 -1.06 -3.68 -15.51
N PRO A 16 -1.20 -3.03 -16.67
CA PRO A 16 -0.29 -1.97 -17.08
C PRO A 16 -0.07 -0.97 -15.94
N ALA A 17 1.14 -0.46 -15.75
CA ALA A 17 1.49 0.42 -14.62
C ALA A 17 0.55 1.65 -14.45
N TRP A 18 -0.15 2.07 -15.52
CA TRP A 18 -1.17 3.11 -15.52
C TRP A 18 -2.52 2.72 -14.87
N LEU A 19 -2.73 1.44 -14.54
CA LEU A 19 -3.92 0.85 -13.89
C LEU A 19 -3.69 0.46 -12.42
N THR A 20 -2.51 0.73 -11.86
CA THR A 20 -2.27 0.52 -10.43
C THR A 20 -3.01 1.62 -9.64
N ALA A 21 -3.78 1.22 -8.62
CA ALA A 21 -4.62 2.11 -7.80
C ALA A 21 -3.88 3.39 -7.35
N GLY A 22 -2.58 3.28 -7.06
CA GLY A 22 -1.73 4.38 -6.61
C GLY A 22 -1.50 5.55 -7.59
N TRP A 23 -1.90 5.45 -8.87
CA TRP A 23 -1.85 6.59 -9.82
C TRP A 23 -3.24 7.13 -10.21
N ILE A 24 -4.28 6.30 -10.12
CA ILE A 24 -5.64 6.68 -10.50
C ILE A 24 -6.31 7.45 -9.36
N GLU A 25 -6.14 7.01 -8.12
CA GLU A 25 -6.69 7.67 -6.93
C GLU A 25 -6.29 9.15 -6.81
N PRO A 26 -4.99 9.53 -6.86
CA PRO A 26 -4.60 10.93 -6.76
C PRO A 26 -5.14 11.78 -7.92
N ARG A 27 -5.28 11.21 -9.12
CA ARG A 27 -5.88 11.92 -10.27
C ARG A 27 -7.35 12.20 -10.04
N LEU A 28 -8.10 11.23 -9.54
CA LEU A 28 -9.52 11.39 -9.23
C LEU A 28 -9.74 12.41 -8.10
N VAL A 29 -8.89 12.44 -7.08
CA VAL A 29 -8.91 13.48 -6.03
C VAL A 29 -8.68 14.88 -6.63
N VAL A 30 -7.72 15.03 -7.55
CA VAL A 30 -7.47 16.32 -8.22
C VAL A 30 -8.66 16.74 -9.08
N VAL A 31 -9.29 15.81 -9.81
CA VAL A 31 -10.50 16.10 -10.60
C VAL A 31 -11.65 16.52 -9.67
N THR A 32 -11.82 15.84 -8.53
CA THR A 32 -12.83 16.17 -7.52
C THR A 32 -12.61 17.59 -6.96
N LEU A 33 -11.36 17.95 -6.64
CA LEU A 33 -11.00 19.28 -6.18
C LEU A 33 -11.28 20.35 -7.24
N MET A 34 -10.92 20.09 -8.50
CA MET A 34 -11.19 21.00 -9.61
C MET A 34 -12.69 21.21 -9.81
N ALA A 35 -13.48 20.14 -9.72
CA ALA A 35 -14.93 20.21 -9.81
C ALA A 35 -15.53 21.02 -8.63
N LEU A 36 -15.04 20.84 -7.40
CA LEU A 36 -15.48 21.62 -6.24
C LEU A 36 -15.17 23.12 -6.38
N ILE A 37 -13.97 23.47 -6.84
CA ILE A 37 -13.56 24.85 -7.07
C ILE A 37 -14.40 25.47 -8.19
N ALA A 38 -14.60 24.74 -9.30
CA ALA A 38 -15.42 25.19 -10.41
C ALA A 38 -16.88 25.40 -9.98
N GLY A 39 -17.47 24.45 -9.24
CA GLY A 39 -18.82 24.55 -8.71
C GLY A 39 -19.01 25.75 -7.79
N SER A 40 -18.06 25.99 -6.88
CA SER A 40 -18.08 27.14 -5.97
C SER A 40 -17.94 28.48 -6.70
N LEU A 41 -17.11 28.54 -7.75
CA LEU A 41 -16.95 29.73 -8.59
C LEU A 41 -18.20 30.01 -9.43
N LEU A 42 -18.81 28.96 -10.00
CA LEU A 42 -20.06 29.05 -10.75
C LEU A 42 -21.22 29.55 -9.88
N GLU A 43 -21.32 29.06 -8.65
CA GLU A 43 -22.31 29.51 -7.68
C GLU A 43 -22.12 30.99 -7.32
N ARG A 44 -20.87 31.42 -7.07
CA ARG A 44 -20.55 32.85 -6.82
C ARG A 44 -20.78 33.75 -8.04
N ALA A 45 -20.63 33.21 -9.24
CA ALA A 45 -20.90 33.92 -10.48
C ALA A 45 -22.39 33.99 -10.84
N GLY A 46 -23.28 33.41 -10.02
CA GLY A 46 -24.72 33.37 -10.29
C GLY A 46 -25.09 32.51 -11.50
N ALA A 47 -24.28 31.49 -11.82
CA ALA A 47 -24.56 30.57 -12.91
C ALA A 47 -25.85 29.75 -12.65
N SER A 48 -26.37 29.13 -13.70
CA SER A 48 -27.59 28.32 -13.59
C SER A 48 -27.42 27.16 -12.59
N GLN A 49 -28.46 26.90 -11.80
CA GLN A 49 -28.46 25.84 -10.80
C GLN A 49 -28.26 24.44 -11.41
N VAL A 50 -28.63 24.26 -12.67
CA VAL A 50 -28.36 23.05 -13.47
C VAL A 50 -26.86 22.84 -13.70
N LEU A 51 -26.11 23.91 -13.97
CA LEU A 51 -24.67 23.82 -14.22
C LEU A 51 -23.91 23.52 -12.91
N VAL A 52 -24.30 24.15 -11.81
CA VAL A 52 -23.72 23.89 -10.48
C VAL A 52 -23.97 22.44 -10.05
N THR A 53 -25.20 21.93 -10.21
CA THR A 53 -25.53 20.53 -9.90
C THR A 53 -24.82 19.54 -10.81
N ALA A 54 -24.69 19.83 -12.12
CA ALA A 54 -23.94 18.97 -13.04
C ALA A 54 -22.47 18.83 -12.62
N VAL A 55 -21.82 19.93 -12.23
CA VAL A 55 -20.43 19.91 -11.74
C VAL A 55 -20.32 19.18 -10.40
N ALA A 56 -21.30 19.35 -9.50
CA ALA A 56 -21.35 18.61 -8.24
C ALA A 56 -21.51 17.09 -8.46
N VAL A 57 -22.32 16.66 -9.43
CA VAL A 57 -22.45 15.23 -9.79
C VAL A 57 -21.11 14.65 -10.26
N ILE A 58 -20.34 15.40 -11.04
CA ILE A 58 -18.98 14.98 -11.44
C ILE A 58 -18.09 14.80 -10.20
N ALA A 59 -18.16 15.71 -9.23
CA ALA A 59 -17.43 15.57 -7.97
C ALA A 59 -17.87 14.34 -7.17
N TYR A 60 -19.17 14.00 -7.17
CA TYR A 60 -19.66 12.79 -6.50
C TYR A 60 -19.14 11.51 -7.15
N LEU A 61 -19.18 11.45 -8.49
CA LEU A 61 -18.73 10.26 -9.21
C LEU A 61 -17.22 10.06 -9.05
N THR A 62 -16.44 11.14 -9.09
CA THR A 62 -14.98 11.06 -9.02
C THR A 62 -14.48 10.89 -7.57
N GLY A 63 -15.05 11.61 -6.61
CA GLY A 63 -14.69 11.52 -5.20
C GLY A 63 -15.24 10.26 -4.52
N GLY A 64 -16.44 9.83 -4.90
CA GLY A 64 -17.13 8.69 -4.31
C GLY A 64 -16.79 7.34 -4.94
N TRP A 65 -16.04 7.28 -6.05
CA TRP A 65 -15.72 6.02 -6.73
C TRP A 65 -15.11 4.97 -5.80
N PHE A 66 -14.04 5.33 -5.08
CA PHE A 66 -13.34 4.41 -4.18
C PHE A 66 -14.15 4.09 -2.93
N GLY A 67 -14.80 5.09 -2.34
CA GLY A 67 -15.68 4.87 -1.19
C GLY A 67 -16.85 3.95 -1.52
N THR A 68 -17.40 4.05 -2.74
CA THR A 68 -18.49 3.17 -3.19
C THR A 68 -18.00 1.74 -3.37
N VAL A 69 -16.82 1.55 -3.99
CA VAL A 69 -16.21 0.22 -4.12
C VAL A 69 -15.90 -0.38 -2.75
N GLY A 70 -15.38 0.42 -1.82
CA GLY A 70 -15.15 0.04 -0.42
C GLY A 70 -16.43 -0.37 0.30
N ALA A 71 -17.47 0.46 0.24
CA ALA A 71 -18.78 0.18 0.82
C ALA A 71 -19.42 -1.10 0.28
N ILE A 72 -19.33 -1.35 -1.04
CA ILE A 72 -19.85 -2.58 -1.66
C ILE A 72 -19.09 -3.82 -1.15
N ARG A 73 -17.77 -3.72 -1.00
CA ARG A 73 -16.96 -4.83 -0.45
C ARG A 73 -17.28 -5.07 1.02
N GLY A 74 -17.33 -4.03 1.85
CA GLY A 74 -17.70 -4.13 3.26
C GLY A 74 -19.07 -4.76 3.44
N LEU A 75 -20.06 -4.34 2.65
CA LEU A 75 -21.39 -4.92 2.68
C LEU A 75 -21.39 -6.41 2.29
N ARG A 76 -20.57 -6.80 1.31
CA ARG A 76 -20.39 -8.21 0.92
C ARG A 76 -19.81 -9.04 2.06
N ASP A 77 -18.89 -8.46 2.81
CA ASP A 77 -18.23 -9.09 3.96
C ASP A 77 -19.03 -8.94 5.26
N ARG A 78 -20.25 -8.39 5.19
CA ARG A 78 -21.16 -8.11 6.31
C ARG A 78 -20.56 -7.19 7.38
N ARG A 79 -19.71 -6.26 6.96
CA ARG A 79 -19.10 -5.23 7.80
C ARG A 79 -19.66 -3.87 7.45
N ILE A 80 -19.90 -3.07 8.49
CA ILE A 80 -20.36 -1.69 8.34
C ILE A 80 -19.17 -0.80 8.67
N ASP A 81 -18.48 -0.39 7.62
CA ASP A 81 -17.28 0.42 7.72
C ASP A 81 -17.59 1.91 7.42
N VAL A 82 -16.61 2.77 7.68
CA VAL A 82 -16.73 4.23 7.46
C VAL A 82 -17.03 4.58 6.01
N ASP A 83 -16.57 3.76 5.05
CA ASP A 83 -16.92 3.89 3.63
C ASP A 83 -18.44 3.89 3.41
N MET A 84 -19.17 3.00 4.10
CA MET A 84 -20.61 2.89 3.97
C MET A 84 -21.32 4.08 4.62
N LEU A 85 -20.87 4.50 5.80
CA LEU A 85 -21.37 5.71 6.46
C LEU A 85 -21.18 6.94 5.56
N MET A 86 -20.00 7.08 4.94
CA MET A 86 -19.69 8.21 4.07
C MET A 86 -20.58 8.23 2.83
N ILE A 87 -20.75 7.11 2.13
CA ILE A 87 -21.58 7.07 0.93
C ILE A 87 -23.05 7.37 1.26
N LEU A 88 -23.55 6.84 2.39
CA LEU A 88 -24.89 7.18 2.86
C LEU A 88 -25.01 8.67 3.20
N ALA A 89 -23.99 9.27 3.81
CA ALA A 89 -23.99 10.70 4.16
C ALA A 89 -23.99 11.57 2.90
N ALA A 90 -23.16 11.24 1.91
CA ALA A 90 -23.13 11.94 0.64
C ALA A 90 -24.47 11.82 -0.11
N LEU A 91 -25.06 10.62 -0.18
CA LEU A 91 -26.37 10.42 -0.79
C LEU A 91 -27.47 11.18 -0.04
N GLY A 92 -27.44 11.16 1.29
CA GLY A 92 -28.35 11.92 2.14
C GLY A 92 -28.27 13.43 1.87
N ALA A 93 -27.05 13.97 1.79
CA ALA A 93 -26.81 15.36 1.44
C ALA A 93 -27.34 15.69 0.03
N ALA A 94 -27.12 14.81 -0.96
CA ALA A 94 -27.66 14.99 -2.31
C ALA A 94 -29.19 15.01 -2.35
N VAL A 95 -29.87 14.12 -1.60
CA VAL A 95 -31.34 14.07 -1.50
C VAL A 95 -31.90 15.35 -0.89
N VAL A 96 -31.19 15.91 0.09
CA VAL A 96 -31.55 17.15 0.78
C VAL A 96 -31.22 18.41 -0.04
N GLY A 97 -30.54 18.26 -1.18
CA GLY A 97 -30.12 19.38 -2.03
C GLY A 97 -28.81 20.03 -1.59
N ALA A 98 -28.14 19.49 -0.59
CA ALA A 98 -26.84 19.90 -0.08
C ALA A 98 -25.68 19.29 -0.89
N TRP A 99 -25.69 19.50 -2.20
CA TRP A 99 -24.74 18.89 -3.13
C TRP A 99 -23.29 19.26 -2.81
N VAL A 100 -23.00 20.53 -2.56
CA VAL A 100 -21.63 21.01 -2.30
C VAL A 100 -21.05 20.40 -1.01
N GLU A 101 -21.88 20.24 0.02
CA GLU A 101 -21.49 19.67 1.31
C GLU A 101 -21.08 18.19 1.15
N GLY A 102 -21.92 17.37 0.52
CA GLY A 102 -21.59 15.97 0.29
C GLY A 102 -20.40 15.77 -0.66
N ALA A 103 -20.24 16.62 -1.69
CA ALA A 103 -19.06 16.59 -2.56
C ALA A 103 -17.77 16.91 -1.77
N THR A 104 -17.85 17.84 -0.81
CA THR A 104 -16.71 18.20 0.05
C THR A 104 -16.34 17.04 0.98
N LEU A 105 -17.32 16.35 1.55
CA LEU A 105 -17.08 15.14 2.36
C LEU A 105 -16.35 14.05 1.55
N LEU A 106 -16.87 13.74 0.35
CA LEU A 106 -16.27 12.74 -0.53
C LEU A 106 -14.83 13.12 -0.93
N PHE A 107 -14.58 14.40 -1.21
CA PHE A 107 -13.25 14.91 -1.50
C PHE A 107 -12.29 14.72 -0.33
N LEU A 108 -12.66 15.18 0.86
CA LEU A 108 -11.79 15.12 2.04
C LEU A 108 -11.44 13.68 2.41
N PHE A 109 -12.40 12.77 2.30
CA PHE A 109 -12.17 11.37 2.58
C PHE A 109 -11.27 10.71 1.52
N SER A 110 -11.57 10.93 0.23
CA SER A 110 -10.74 10.42 -0.86
C SER A 110 -9.30 10.94 -0.78
N LEU A 111 -9.14 12.22 -0.42
CA LEU A 111 -7.83 12.82 -0.13
C LEU A 111 -7.13 12.13 1.04
N SER A 112 -7.84 11.85 2.15
CA SER A 112 -7.30 11.13 3.30
C SER A 112 -6.72 9.77 2.92
N ASN A 113 -7.48 8.99 2.13
CA ASN A 113 -7.05 7.67 1.68
C ASN A 113 -5.79 7.77 0.81
N VAL A 114 -5.75 8.70 -0.14
CA VAL A 114 -4.54 8.95 -0.96
C VAL A 114 -3.34 9.33 -0.10
N LEU A 115 -3.53 10.16 0.92
CA LEU A 115 -2.44 10.54 1.84
C LEU A 115 -1.96 9.34 2.67
N GLN A 116 -2.87 8.49 3.11
CA GLN A 116 -2.56 7.27 3.85
C GLN A 116 -1.78 6.27 2.99
N ASP A 117 -2.25 5.99 1.78
CA ASP A 117 -1.57 5.08 0.85
C ASP A 117 -0.20 5.61 0.45
N TYR A 118 -0.08 6.92 0.22
CA TYR A 118 1.21 7.56 -0.04
C TYR A 118 2.17 7.40 1.15
N ALA A 119 1.69 7.58 2.37
CA ALA A 119 2.49 7.45 3.59
C ALA A 119 3.00 6.00 3.79
N ILE A 120 2.13 5.01 3.59
CA ILE A 120 2.48 3.59 3.73
C ILE A 120 3.40 3.13 2.60
N GLY A 121 3.08 3.49 1.35
CA GLY A 121 3.86 3.13 0.17
C GLY A 121 5.31 3.66 0.21
N ARG A 122 5.53 4.82 0.83
CA ARG A 122 6.88 5.36 1.05
C ARG A 122 7.73 4.50 1.99
N SER A 123 7.13 3.90 3.03
CA SER A 123 7.83 2.98 3.94
C SER A 123 8.27 1.70 3.21
N ARG A 124 7.43 1.14 2.32
CA ARG A 124 7.78 -0.06 1.54
C ARG A 124 8.94 0.18 0.56
N LYS A 125 8.94 1.32 -0.15
CA LYS A 125 10.01 1.66 -1.12
C LYS A 125 11.41 1.76 -0.50
N ALA A 126 11.52 2.06 0.78
CA ALA A 126 12.80 2.09 1.48
C ALA A 126 13.43 0.69 1.61
N ILE A 127 12.62 -0.36 1.68
CA ILE A 127 13.06 -1.76 1.74
C ILE A 127 13.48 -2.23 0.36
N THR A 128 12.75 -1.83 -0.69
CA THR A 128 13.07 -2.19 -2.08
C THR A 128 14.42 -1.62 -2.54
N GLY A 129 14.96 -0.61 -1.84
CA GLY A 129 16.32 -0.10 -2.08
C GLY A 129 17.42 -1.16 -1.95
N LEU A 130 17.18 -2.26 -1.22
CA LEU A 130 18.08 -3.41 -1.17
C LEU A 130 18.16 -4.18 -2.50
N PHE A 131 17.16 -4.12 -3.38
CA PHE A 131 17.16 -4.84 -4.66
C PHE A 131 18.19 -4.32 -5.66
N LYS A 132 18.76 -3.13 -5.44
CA LYS A 132 19.89 -2.64 -6.25
C LYS A 132 21.16 -3.46 -6.10
N LEU A 133 21.17 -4.46 -5.21
CA LEU A 133 22.30 -5.36 -4.97
C LEU A 133 22.28 -6.59 -5.88
N TYR A 134 21.23 -6.81 -6.69
CA TYR A 134 21.14 -7.97 -7.56
C TYR A 134 21.70 -7.67 -8.96
N PRO A 135 22.66 -8.47 -9.48
CA PRO A 135 23.02 -8.40 -10.89
C PRO A 135 21.87 -8.95 -11.75
N GLU A 136 21.63 -8.37 -12.92
CA GLU A 136 20.55 -8.82 -13.83
C GLU A 136 20.94 -10.06 -14.66
N GLN A 137 22.24 -10.35 -14.74
CA GLN A 137 22.82 -11.36 -15.61
C GLN A 137 23.93 -12.12 -14.89
N ALA A 138 24.17 -13.36 -15.32
CA ALA A 138 25.22 -14.22 -14.82
C ALA A 138 25.99 -14.87 -15.99
N THR A 139 27.30 -15.07 -15.82
CA THR A 139 28.12 -15.80 -16.78
C THR A 139 28.10 -17.28 -16.44
N VAL A 140 27.47 -18.08 -17.29
CA VAL A 140 27.35 -19.54 -17.11
C VAL A 140 28.38 -20.25 -17.99
N VAL A 141 28.97 -21.32 -17.46
CA VAL A 141 29.85 -22.23 -18.19
C VAL A 141 29.09 -23.54 -18.43
N ARG A 142 28.70 -23.80 -19.68
CA ARG A 142 28.07 -25.06 -20.11
C ARG A 142 28.91 -25.68 -21.21
N ASN A 143 29.28 -26.96 -21.06
CA ASN A 143 30.11 -27.69 -22.03
C ASN A 143 31.41 -26.94 -22.42
N GLY A 144 32.04 -26.27 -21.45
CA GLY A 144 33.27 -25.48 -21.67
C GLY A 144 33.07 -24.13 -22.38
N THR A 145 31.84 -23.76 -22.75
CA THR A 145 31.52 -22.47 -23.37
C THR A 145 30.94 -21.51 -22.35
N LYS A 146 31.47 -20.28 -22.32
CA LYS A 146 30.98 -19.18 -21.47
C LYS A 146 29.85 -18.44 -22.19
N SER A 147 28.70 -18.32 -21.56
CA SER A 147 27.56 -17.55 -22.07
C SER A 147 26.96 -16.68 -20.97
N VAL A 148 26.69 -15.41 -21.28
CA VAL A 148 25.96 -14.52 -20.38
C VAL A 148 24.46 -14.79 -20.55
N VAL A 149 23.78 -15.08 -19.45
CA VAL A 149 22.34 -15.36 -19.43
C VAL A 149 21.66 -14.52 -18.34
N GLY A 150 20.38 -14.21 -18.55
CA GLY A 150 19.55 -13.65 -17.50
C GLY A 150 19.36 -14.66 -16.36
N LEU A 151 19.12 -14.16 -15.15
CA LEU A 151 18.98 -15.02 -13.96
C LEU A 151 17.86 -16.05 -14.07
N ASP A 152 16.78 -15.75 -14.81
CA ASP A 152 15.65 -16.65 -15.03
C ASP A 152 16.01 -17.89 -15.87
N ALA A 153 17.11 -17.83 -16.62
CA ALA A 153 17.60 -18.94 -17.43
C ALA A 153 18.62 -19.84 -16.71
N LEU A 154 18.97 -19.50 -15.46
CA LEU A 154 19.81 -20.34 -14.60
C LEU A 154 19.04 -21.55 -14.11
N ARG A 155 19.75 -22.66 -13.96
CA ARG A 155 19.23 -23.91 -13.42
C ARG A 155 20.13 -24.38 -12.27
N VAL A 156 19.53 -25.05 -11.30
CA VAL A 156 20.29 -25.72 -10.24
C VAL A 156 21.28 -26.70 -10.88
N GLY A 157 22.53 -26.67 -10.44
CA GLY A 157 23.64 -27.44 -10.99
C GLY A 157 24.42 -26.76 -12.11
N ASP A 158 23.96 -25.62 -12.66
CA ASP A 158 24.78 -24.82 -13.58
C ASP A 158 26.08 -24.35 -12.90
N LEU A 159 27.13 -24.19 -13.70
CA LEU A 159 28.39 -23.59 -13.24
C LEU A 159 28.40 -22.11 -13.61
N VAL A 160 28.51 -21.24 -12.61
CA VAL A 160 28.56 -19.78 -12.79
C VAL A 160 29.97 -19.30 -12.51
N LEU A 161 30.54 -18.60 -13.49
CA LEU A 161 31.84 -17.94 -13.36
C LEU A 161 31.62 -16.56 -12.75
N ILE A 162 32.32 -16.29 -11.65
CA ILE A 162 32.25 -15.02 -10.93
C ILE A 162 33.63 -14.36 -10.95
N GLN A 163 33.73 -13.17 -11.54
CA GLN A 163 34.97 -12.41 -11.64
C GLN A 163 35.23 -11.56 -10.39
N PRO A 164 36.49 -11.16 -10.13
CA PRO A 164 36.80 -10.20 -9.08
C PRO A 164 36.01 -8.90 -9.25
N GLY A 165 35.40 -8.41 -8.17
CA GLY A 165 34.55 -7.21 -8.18
C GLY A 165 33.10 -7.46 -8.58
N GLU A 166 32.74 -8.67 -9.01
CA GLU A 166 31.35 -9.01 -9.31
C GLU A 166 30.55 -9.41 -8.07
N ARG A 167 29.25 -9.13 -8.11
CA ARG A 167 28.32 -9.66 -7.12
C ARG A 167 27.94 -11.08 -7.48
N ILE A 168 27.82 -11.92 -6.46
CA ILE A 168 27.41 -13.30 -6.60
C ILE A 168 25.91 -13.32 -6.96
N PRO A 169 25.50 -13.86 -8.11
CA PRO A 169 24.11 -13.76 -8.59
C PRO A 169 23.15 -14.76 -7.93
N VAL A 170 23.67 -15.88 -7.41
CA VAL A 170 22.89 -17.01 -6.88
C VAL A 170 23.57 -17.66 -5.70
N ASP A 171 22.80 -18.37 -4.88
CA ASP A 171 23.37 -19.21 -3.83
C ASP A 171 23.99 -20.46 -4.45
N GLY A 172 25.17 -20.83 -3.98
CA GLY A 172 25.91 -21.94 -4.55
C GLY A 172 27.08 -22.44 -3.70
N VAL A 173 27.80 -23.41 -4.25
CA VAL A 173 29.03 -23.96 -3.67
C VAL A 173 30.17 -23.71 -4.63
N VAL A 174 31.31 -23.25 -4.11
CA VAL A 174 32.53 -23.07 -4.90
C VAL A 174 33.03 -24.45 -5.34
N THR A 175 33.19 -24.66 -6.64
CA THR A 175 33.76 -25.89 -7.20
C THR A 175 35.23 -25.70 -7.57
N ASP A 176 35.61 -24.49 -7.98
CA ASP A 176 37.00 -24.16 -8.31
C ASP A 176 37.31 -22.68 -8.02
N GLY A 177 38.59 -22.38 -7.80
CA GLY A 177 39.09 -21.06 -7.47
C GLY A 177 39.16 -20.77 -5.96
N ARG A 178 39.77 -19.62 -5.63
CA ARG A 178 39.89 -19.10 -4.26
C ARG A 178 39.71 -17.59 -4.28
N SER A 179 38.88 -17.08 -3.37
CA SER A 179 38.73 -15.64 -3.20
C SER A 179 38.29 -15.24 -1.80
N SER A 180 38.30 -13.94 -1.51
CA SER A 180 37.64 -13.36 -0.35
C SER A 180 36.30 -12.76 -0.77
N VAL A 181 35.25 -13.07 0.00
CA VAL A 181 33.87 -12.65 -0.27
C VAL A 181 33.37 -11.73 0.83
N ASP A 182 32.86 -10.57 0.45
CA ASP A 182 32.21 -9.61 1.36
C ASP A 182 30.77 -10.04 1.62
N GLN A 183 30.52 -10.58 2.82
CA GLN A 183 29.20 -11.03 3.25
C GLN A 183 28.45 -9.99 4.09
N SER A 184 28.99 -8.78 4.25
CA SER A 184 28.38 -7.70 5.04
C SER A 184 26.91 -7.39 4.70
N PRO A 185 26.40 -7.53 3.45
CA PRO A 185 24.99 -7.30 3.18
C PRO A 185 24.05 -8.30 3.84
N ILE A 186 24.55 -9.48 4.23
CA ILE A 186 23.75 -10.57 4.81
C ILE A 186 24.09 -10.75 6.29
N THR A 187 25.38 -10.88 6.63
CA THR A 187 25.83 -11.17 7.99
C THR A 187 25.99 -9.91 8.84
N GLY A 188 26.15 -8.74 8.19
CA GLY A 188 26.50 -7.49 8.87
C GLY A 188 27.97 -7.39 9.29
N GLU A 189 28.78 -8.42 9.02
CA GLU A 189 30.21 -8.43 9.34
C GLU A 189 31.01 -7.81 8.19
N SER A 190 31.82 -6.79 8.50
CA SER A 190 32.62 -6.05 7.50
C SER A 190 33.90 -6.77 7.05
N ILE A 191 34.28 -7.85 7.72
CA ILE A 191 35.51 -8.61 7.42
C ILE A 191 35.18 -9.63 6.32
N PRO A 192 35.84 -9.57 5.15
CA PRO A 192 35.64 -10.56 4.09
C PRO A 192 36.04 -11.96 4.54
N ILE A 193 35.29 -12.96 4.11
CA ILE A 193 35.53 -14.37 4.45
C ILE A 193 36.20 -15.03 3.25
N ASP A 194 37.31 -15.73 3.50
CA ASP A 194 37.98 -16.55 2.51
C ASP A 194 37.09 -17.73 2.09
N LYS A 195 37.05 -18.00 0.78
CA LYS A 195 36.29 -19.08 0.15
C LYS A 195 37.19 -19.96 -0.68
N LEU A 196 37.06 -21.27 -0.44
CA LEU A 196 37.77 -22.35 -1.08
C LEU A 196 36.76 -23.33 -1.72
N PRO A 197 37.22 -24.24 -2.60
CA PRO A 197 36.36 -25.29 -3.13
C PRO A 197 35.69 -26.09 -2.02
N GLY A 198 34.37 -26.25 -2.10
CA GLY A 198 33.51 -26.85 -1.09
C GLY A 198 32.77 -25.85 -0.20
N ASP A 199 33.18 -24.58 -0.17
CA ASP A 199 32.52 -23.56 0.65
C ASP A 199 31.26 -23.00 -0.02
N THR A 200 30.29 -22.63 0.81
CA THR A 200 29.05 -21.97 0.36
C THR A 200 29.23 -20.48 0.13
N VAL A 201 28.57 -19.97 -0.90
CA VAL A 201 28.47 -18.55 -1.23
C VAL A 201 27.01 -18.15 -1.39
N PHE A 202 26.74 -16.88 -1.08
CA PHE A 202 25.37 -16.35 -1.02
C PHE A 202 25.15 -15.26 -2.07
N ALA A 203 23.96 -15.23 -2.65
CA ALA A 203 23.56 -14.21 -3.60
C ALA A 203 23.60 -12.80 -2.99
N GLY A 204 24.03 -11.81 -3.78
CA GLY A 204 24.14 -10.42 -3.38
C GLY A 204 25.44 -10.05 -2.65
N THR A 205 26.24 -11.03 -2.24
CA THR A 205 27.59 -10.81 -1.67
C THR A 205 28.58 -10.40 -2.76
N LEU A 206 29.69 -9.75 -2.38
CA LEU A 206 30.67 -9.22 -3.34
C LEU A 206 31.94 -10.10 -3.37
N ASN A 207 32.28 -10.61 -4.54
CA ASN A 207 33.56 -11.28 -4.76
C ASN A 207 34.68 -10.23 -4.89
N LYS A 208 35.79 -10.34 -4.14
CA LYS A 208 36.83 -9.29 -4.14
C LYS A 208 37.99 -9.55 -5.09
N GLN A 209 38.72 -10.64 -4.90
CA GLN A 209 40.11 -10.73 -5.39
C GLN A 209 40.35 -11.78 -6.48
N GLY A 210 39.56 -12.85 -6.52
CA GLY A 210 39.85 -14.07 -7.26
C GLY A 210 38.66 -14.50 -8.09
N VAL A 211 38.91 -15.35 -9.08
CA VAL A 211 37.83 -15.94 -9.88
C VAL A 211 37.27 -17.14 -9.13
N LEU A 212 35.95 -17.26 -9.09
CA LEU A 212 35.26 -18.41 -8.50
C LEU A 212 34.37 -19.07 -9.54
N ASP A 213 34.48 -20.39 -9.65
CA ASP A 213 33.47 -21.21 -10.30
C ASP A 213 32.52 -21.72 -9.23
N VAL A 214 31.24 -21.36 -9.36
CA VAL A 214 30.21 -21.63 -8.37
C VAL A 214 29.12 -22.49 -8.99
N GLN A 215 28.89 -23.66 -8.41
CA GLN A 215 27.75 -24.49 -8.78
C GLN A 215 26.49 -23.99 -8.08
N VAL A 216 25.45 -23.72 -8.88
CA VAL A 216 24.16 -23.20 -8.38
C VAL A 216 23.47 -24.24 -7.50
N THR A 217 23.16 -23.89 -6.25
CA THR A 217 22.37 -24.73 -5.33
C THR A 217 20.92 -24.27 -5.20
N ALA A 218 20.67 -22.97 -5.35
CA ALA A 218 19.32 -22.41 -5.35
C ALA A 218 19.19 -21.29 -6.38
N LEU A 219 18.01 -21.17 -6.99
CA LEU A 219 17.72 -20.09 -7.94
C LEU A 219 17.61 -18.74 -7.22
N ALA A 220 17.73 -17.64 -7.97
CA ALA A 220 17.66 -16.29 -7.41
C ALA A 220 16.38 -16.04 -6.59
N SER A 221 15.24 -16.57 -7.05
CA SER A 221 13.93 -16.47 -6.37
C SER A 221 13.87 -17.23 -5.04
N GLU A 222 14.72 -18.24 -4.83
CA GLU A 222 14.72 -19.10 -3.63
C GLU A 222 15.95 -18.86 -2.74
N SER A 223 16.80 -17.91 -3.14
CA SER A 223 18.04 -17.55 -2.45
C SER A 223 17.80 -17.11 -1.00
N THR A 224 18.86 -17.21 -0.20
CA THR A 224 18.88 -16.77 1.21
C THR A 224 18.44 -15.31 1.32
N LEU A 225 18.92 -14.45 0.43
CA LEU A 225 18.51 -13.05 0.38
C LEU A 225 17.03 -12.88 0.01
N SER A 226 16.52 -13.63 -0.98
CA SER A 226 15.09 -13.64 -1.32
C SER A 226 14.21 -14.04 -0.13
N ARG A 227 14.63 -15.05 0.65
CA ARG A 227 13.95 -15.45 1.88
C ARG A 227 13.97 -14.36 2.94
N ILE A 228 15.12 -13.69 3.15
CA ILE A 228 15.22 -12.56 4.06
C ILE A 228 14.27 -11.44 3.63
N VAL A 229 14.22 -11.12 2.33
CA VAL A 229 13.30 -10.13 1.78
C VAL A 229 11.86 -10.53 2.03
N HIS A 230 11.46 -11.76 1.70
CA HIS A 230 10.11 -12.25 1.95
C HIS A 230 9.75 -12.21 3.44
N MET A 231 10.66 -12.58 4.34
CA MET A 231 10.42 -12.49 5.79
C MET A 231 10.26 -11.03 6.25
N VAL A 232 11.06 -10.10 5.71
CA VAL A 232 10.94 -8.67 6.01
C VAL A 232 9.66 -8.08 5.43
N GLU A 233 9.26 -8.49 4.24
CA GLU A 233 7.98 -8.12 3.63
C GLU A 233 6.84 -8.64 4.49
N GLN A 234 6.78 -9.94 4.78
CA GLN A 234 5.77 -10.53 5.66
C GLN A 234 5.70 -9.86 7.04
N ALA A 235 6.84 -9.49 7.62
CA ALA A 235 6.90 -8.77 8.88
C ALA A 235 6.34 -7.33 8.78
N ASN A 236 6.56 -6.63 7.65
CA ASN A 236 6.01 -5.30 7.39
C ASN A 236 4.57 -5.31 6.86
N GLU A 237 4.12 -6.41 6.26
CA GLU A 237 2.74 -6.58 5.78
C GLU A 237 1.73 -6.80 6.90
N ASN A 238 2.21 -7.05 8.12
CA ASN A 238 1.38 -6.94 9.29
C ASN A 238 1.00 -5.47 9.50
N LYS A 239 -0.23 -5.11 9.11
CA LYS A 239 -0.91 -3.86 9.52
C LYS A 239 -0.50 -3.52 10.95
N ALA A 240 -0.06 -2.28 11.18
CA ALA A 240 0.37 -1.85 12.50
C ALA A 240 -0.75 -2.13 13.52
N GLN A 241 -0.39 -2.55 14.73
CA GLN A 241 -1.37 -2.90 15.76
C GLN A 241 -2.37 -1.77 16.02
N THR A 242 -1.92 -0.51 15.90
CA THR A 242 -2.77 0.68 16.02
C THR A 242 -3.69 0.90 14.83
N GLU A 243 -3.28 0.55 13.60
CA GLU A 243 -4.16 0.59 12.43
C GLU A 243 -5.33 -0.38 12.61
N ARG A 244 -5.06 -1.61 13.07
CA ARG A 244 -6.12 -2.60 13.37
C ARG A 244 -7.03 -2.18 14.52
N PHE A 245 -6.51 -1.43 15.49
CA PHE A 245 -7.31 -0.90 16.61
C PHE A 245 -8.25 0.21 16.12
N LEU A 246 -7.73 1.11 15.29
CA LEU A 246 -8.50 2.20 14.71
C LEU A 246 -9.61 1.66 13.79
N ASP A 247 -9.30 0.71 12.90
CA ASP A 247 -10.28 0.06 12.01
C ASP A 247 -11.48 -0.49 12.82
N LYS A 248 -11.22 -1.14 13.97
CA LYS A 248 -12.27 -1.68 14.84
C LYS A 248 -13.08 -0.60 15.57
N PHE A 249 -12.43 0.49 15.96
CA PHE A 249 -13.12 1.61 16.58
C PHE A 249 -14.04 2.30 15.57
N GLU A 250 -13.55 2.49 14.35
CA GLU A 250 -14.27 3.07 13.22
C GLU A 250 -15.50 2.25 12.83
N GLU A 251 -15.39 0.92 12.75
CA GLU A 251 -16.52 0.02 12.51
C GLU A 251 -17.61 0.19 13.58
N ARG A 252 -17.22 0.17 14.87
CA ARG A 252 -18.18 0.32 15.97
C ARG A 252 -18.83 1.70 16.01
N TYR A 253 -18.07 2.74 15.68
CA TYR A 253 -18.56 4.11 15.58
C TYR A 253 -19.58 4.27 14.46
N ALA A 254 -19.30 3.71 13.27
CA ALA A 254 -20.20 3.75 12.12
C ALA A 254 -21.55 3.07 12.44
N VAL A 255 -21.52 1.90 13.06
CA VAL A 255 -22.74 1.19 13.49
C VAL A 255 -23.53 2.00 14.51
N ALA A 256 -22.86 2.59 15.51
CA ALA A 256 -23.52 3.40 16.54
C ALA A 256 -24.22 4.64 15.96
N ILE A 257 -23.56 5.35 15.04
CA ILE A 257 -24.16 6.52 14.38
C ILE A 257 -25.32 6.13 13.48
N LEU A 258 -25.16 5.10 12.64
CA LEU A 258 -26.27 4.67 11.77
C LEU A 258 -27.50 4.28 12.60
N GLY A 259 -27.30 3.57 13.72
CA GLY A 259 -28.37 3.28 14.67
C GLY A 259 -29.00 4.54 15.26
N PHE A 260 -28.19 5.52 15.67
CA PHE A 260 -28.65 6.79 16.21
C PHE A 260 -29.44 7.63 15.18
N ILE A 261 -28.98 7.70 13.93
CA ILE A 261 -29.66 8.41 12.84
C ILE A 261 -30.98 7.72 12.49
N ALA A 262 -31.00 6.39 12.40
CA ALA A 262 -32.23 5.65 12.17
C ALA A 262 -33.27 5.92 13.29
N LEU A 263 -32.82 5.98 14.54
CA LEU A 263 -33.66 6.35 15.68
C LEU A 263 -34.18 7.79 15.55
N LEU A 264 -33.31 8.74 15.19
CA LEU A 264 -33.70 10.13 14.96
C LEU A 264 -34.72 10.27 13.83
N ILE A 265 -34.67 9.45 12.79
CA ILE A 265 -35.65 9.49 11.69
C ILE A 265 -37.01 8.96 12.16
N VAL A 266 -37.04 7.87 12.92
CA VAL A 266 -38.27 7.13 13.23
C VAL A 266 -38.98 7.63 14.50
N VAL A 267 -38.24 7.95 15.56
CA VAL A 267 -38.82 8.25 16.88
C VAL A 267 -39.63 9.55 16.91
N PRO A 268 -39.12 10.69 16.38
CA PRO A 268 -39.85 11.95 16.47
C PRO A 268 -41.20 11.97 15.74
N PRO A 269 -41.33 11.44 14.51
CA PRO A 269 -42.61 11.35 13.83
C PRO A 269 -43.59 10.41 14.56
N LEU A 270 -43.08 9.31 15.13
CA LEU A 270 -43.92 8.28 15.75
C LEU A 270 -44.43 8.69 17.14
N LEU A 271 -43.63 9.42 17.94
CA LEU A 271 -43.99 9.81 19.31
C LEU A 271 -44.49 11.25 19.44
N PHE A 272 -44.01 12.18 18.61
CA PHE A 272 -44.31 13.61 18.73
C PHE A 272 -45.11 14.16 17.54
N GLY A 273 -45.47 13.32 16.56
CA GLY A 273 -46.24 13.74 15.38
C GLY A 273 -45.49 14.74 14.48
N ALA A 274 -44.16 14.74 14.53
CA ALA A 274 -43.33 15.61 13.72
C ALA A 274 -43.42 15.27 12.22
N ASP A 275 -43.27 16.29 11.37
CA ASP A 275 -43.21 16.10 9.92
C ASP A 275 -41.99 15.25 9.54
N PHE A 276 -42.22 14.22 8.71
CA PHE A 276 -41.17 13.28 8.31
C PHE A 276 -40.09 13.98 7.48
N GLY A 277 -40.45 14.94 6.63
CA GLY A 277 -39.51 15.64 5.76
C GLY A 277 -38.53 16.51 6.54
N ASP A 278 -39.04 17.37 7.44
CA ASP A 278 -38.20 18.23 8.28
C ASP A 278 -37.31 17.41 9.22
N ASN A 279 -37.84 16.32 9.78
CA ASN A 279 -37.07 15.46 10.67
C ASN A 279 -36.01 14.64 9.92
N PHE A 280 -36.31 14.17 8.71
CA PHE A 280 -35.32 13.51 7.84
C PHE A 280 -34.20 14.47 7.44
N TYR A 281 -34.53 15.73 7.07
CA TYR A 281 -33.55 16.78 6.79
C TYR A 281 -32.59 16.95 7.97
N ARG A 282 -33.12 17.11 9.18
CA ARG A 282 -32.32 17.28 10.40
C ARG A 282 -31.45 16.06 10.69
N ALA A 283 -31.99 14.85 10.50
CA ALA A 283 -31.23 13.62 10.69
C ALA A 283 -30.06 13.50 9.69
N MET A 284 -30.27 13.87 8.42
CA MET A 284 -29.19 13.91 7.42
C MET A 284 -28.13 14.96 7.76
N VAL A 285 -28.53 16.15 8.23
CA VAL A 285 -27.59 17.18 8.72
C VAL A 285 -26.76 16.65 9.89
N VAL A 286 -27.38 15.99 10.86
CA VAL A 286 -26.66 15.37 11.99
C VAL A 286 -25.72 14.27 11.50
N MET A 287 -26.15 13.43 10.54
CA MET A 287 -25.30 12.38 9.97
C MET A 287 -24.07 12.95 9.27
N THR A 288 -24.24 14.05 8.53
CA THR A 288 -23.16 14.79 7.86
C THR A 288 -22.17 15.36 8.89
N VAL A 289 -22.66 16.00 9.94
CA VAL A 289 -21.81 16.60 10.99
C VAL A 289 -21.11 15.53 11.83
N ALA A 290 -21.73 14.37 12.03
CA ALA A 290 -21.17 13.24 12.77
C ALA A 290 -20.14 12.43 11.98
N SER A 291 -19.81 12.84 10.75
CA SER A 291 -18.82 12.14 9.93
C SER A 291 -17.42 12.20 10.57
N PRO A 292 -16.72 11.06 10.76
CA PRO A 292 -15.43 11.01 11.43
C PRO A 292 -14.27 11.51 10.54
N CYS A 293 -14.52 12.36 9.54
CA CYS A 293 -13.52 12.83 8.57
C CYS A 293 -12.25 13.37 9.24
N ALA A 294 -12.40 14.10 10.36
CA ALA A 294 -11.25 14.62 11.11
C ALA A 294 -10.42 13.52 11.79
N LEU A 295 -11.09 12.47 12.31
CA LEU A 295 -10.42 11.32 12.91
C LEU A 295 -9.64 10.54 11.85
N ALA A 296 -10.25 10.28 10.70
CA ALA A 296 -9.63 9.56 9.58
C ALA A 296 -8.38 10.29 9.05
N ILE A 297 -8.41 11.63 8.97
CA ILE A 297 -7.26 12.43 8.51
C ILE A 297 -6.14 12.52 9.56
N SER A 298 -6.47 12.39 10.85
CA SER A 298 -5.51 12.59 11.95
C SER A 298 -4.38 11.57 11.96
N VAL A 299 -4.66 10.34 11.53
CA VAL A 299 -3.71 9.21 11.54
C VAL A 299 -2.64 9.35 10.46
N PRO A 300 -2.95 9.53 9.17
CA PRO A 300 -1.93 9.78 8.16
C PRO A 300 -1.20 11.11 8.41
N ALA A 301 -1.88 12.16 8.88
CA ALA A 301 -1.24 13.44 9.19
C ALA A 301 -0.19 13.32 10.30
N SER A 302 -0.52 12.62 11.39
CA SER A 302 0.42 12.38 12.49
C SER A 302 1.58 11.49 12.07
N PHE A 303 1.33 10.46 11.25
CA PHE A 303 2.39 9.60 10.71
C PHE A 303 3.34 10.38 9.78
N ILE A 304 2.82 11.20 8.87
CA ILE A 304 3.64 12.05 7.98
C ILE A 304 4.47 13.05 8.81
N ALA A 305 3.87 13.69 9.81
CA ALA A 305 4.57 14.60 10.71
C ALA A 305 5.69 13.88 11.50
N ALA A 306 5.40 12.69 12.02
CA ALA A 306 6.39 11.85 12.72
C ALA A 306 7.54 11.44 11.79
N SER A 307 7.25 11.12 10.52
CA SER A 307 8.28 10.77 9.53
C SER A 307 9.20 11.95 9.20
N ARG A 308 8.67 13.18 9.14
CA ARG A 308 9.46 14.39 8.82
C ARG A 308 10.40 14.80 9.96
N ARG A 309 10.01 14.62 11.23
CA ARG A 309 10.86 14.92 12.39
C ARG A 309 12.10 14.02 12.50
N ARG A 310 12.12 12.87 11.84
CA ARG A 310 13.23 11.89 11.86
C ARG A 310 14.41 12.20 10.96
N ARG A 311 14.39 13.34 10.25
CA ARG A 311 15.58 13.87 9.56
C ARG A 311 16.61 14.49 10.51
N ALA A 312 16.32 14.57 11.82
CA ALA A 312 17.32 14.92 12.82
C ALA A 312 18.31 13.74 13.01
N PRO A 313 19.63 13.98 13.00
CA PRO A 313 20.67 12.98 12.70
C PRO A 313 20.88 11.85 13.73
N ALA A 314 20.04 11.69 14.76
CA ALA A 314 20.34 10.84 15.91
C ALA A 314 19.40 9.63 16.13
N CYS A 315 18.33 9.44 15.36
CA CYS A 315 17.43 8.31 15.61
C CYS A 315 16.74 7.78 14.34
N CYS A 316 17.24 6.67 13.83
CA CYS A 316 16.64 5.93 12.73
C CYS A 316 15.94 4.67 13.28
N SER A 317 14.73 4.82 13.85
CA SER A 317 13.89 3.64 14.10
C SER A 317 13.16 3.28 12.82
N ARG A 318 13.25 2.03 12.37
CA ARG A 318 12.56 1.55 11.16
C ARG A 318 11.17 1.07 11.57
N GLY A 319 10.13 1.67 10.98
CA GLY A 319 8.74 1.24 11.15
C GLY A 319 7.92 2.05 12.17
N GLY A 320 6.63 2.24 11.86
CA GLY A 320 5.64 2.85 12.76
C GLY A 320 5.36 2.00 14.01
N ALA A 321 5.40 0.67 13.86
CA ALA A 321 5.22 -0.27 14.97
C ALA A 321 6.26 -0.09 16.11
N TYR A 322 7.48 0.32 15.78
CA TYR A 322 8.54 0.56 16.78
C TYR A 322 8.33 1.86 17.58
N LEU A 323 7.54 2.83 17.09
CA LEU A 323 7.18 4.01 17.88
C LEU A 323 6.17 3.69 18.97
N GLU A 324 5.27 2.75 18.69
CA GLU A 324 4.18 2.42 19.60
C GLU A 324 4.65 1.56 20.78
N GLN A 325 5.73 0.80 20.60
CA GLN A 325 6.37 0.02 21.66
C GLN A 325 7.32 0.83 22.56
N LEU A 326 7.64 2.08 22.20
CA LEU A 326 8.47 2.97 23.02
C LEU A 326 7.67 3.81 24.03
N ARG A 327 6.40 3.45 24.28
CA ARG A 327 5.57 4.06 25.31
C ARG A 327 5.70 3.34 26.65
#